data_AF-A0A6V7LYT6-F1
#
_entry.id   AF-A0A6V7LYT6-F1
#
_cell.length_a   1.000
_cell.length_b   1.000
_cell.length_c   1.000
_cell.angle_alpha   90.00
_cell.angle_beta   90.00
_cell.angle_gamma   90.00
#
_symmetry.space_group_name_H-M   'P 1'
#
loop_
_entity.id
_entity.type
_entity.pdbx_description
1 polymer ?
#
loop_
_entity_poly.entity_id
_entity_poly.type
_entity_poly.pdbx_seq_one_letter_code
_entity_poly.pdbx_strand_id
1 'polypeptide(L)' 'IFQRTSVSRGQLRIQGVATCLYLCMDSCGLLYGS' A
#
# COMPACT_ATOMS: atom_id res chain seq x y z
N ILE A 1 -9.42 7.41 0.67
CA ILE A 1 -10.06 6.19 0.11
C ILE A 1 -8.95 5.30 -0.42
N PHE A 2 -8.93 4.03 -0.02
CA PHE A 2 -7.90 3.07 -0.44
C PHE A 2 -8.51 1.91 -1.21
N GLN A 3 -7.88 1.58 -2.33
CA GLN A 3 -8.12 0.33 -3.03
C GLN A 3 -7.20 -0.75 -2.45
N ARG A 4 -7.76 -1.94 -2.23
CA ARG A 4 -7.03 -3.10 -1.71
C ARG A 4 -7.03 -4.18 -2.79
N THR A 5 -5.85 -4.70 -3.10
CA THR A 5 -5.67 -5.77 -4.09
C THR A 5 -4.94 -6.93 -3.43
N SER A 6 -5.55 -8.12 -3.44
CA SER A 6 -4.90 -9.35 -3.00
C SER A 6 -3.79 -9.71 -3.99
N VAL A 7 -2.58 -9.97 -3.49
CA VAL A 7 -1.45 -10.41 -4.32
C VAL A 7 -1.13 -11.88 -4.12
N SER A 8 -1.38 -12.40 -2.92
CA SER A 8 -1.28 -13.82 -2.60
C SER A 8 -2.04 -14.10 -1.30
N ARG A 9 -2.08 -15.36 -0.87
CA ARG A 9 -2.71 -15.74 0.40
C ARG A 9 -2.07 -14.98 1.57
N GLY A 10 -2.88 -14.17 2.26
CA GLY A 10 -2.45 -13.35 3.40
C GLY A 10 -1.68 -12.08 3.06
N GLN A 11 -1.50 -11.75 1.77
CA GLN A 11 -0.77 -10.56 1.33
C GLN A 11 -1.66 -9.64 0.49
N LEU A 12 -1.52 -8.34 0.73
CA LEU A 12 -2.33 -7.31 0.08
C LEU A 12 -1.48 -6.09 -0.27
N ARG A 13 -1.84 -5.45 -1.38
CA ARG A 13 -1.36 -4.10 -1.74
C ARG A 13 -2.47 -3.10 -1.45
N ILE A 14 -2.07 -1.94 -0.96
CA ILE A 14 -2.97 -0.82 -0.64
C ILE A 14 -2.55 0.37 -1.51
N GLN A 15 -3.49 0.92 -2.28
CA GLN A 15 -3.25 2.09 -3.15
C GLN A 15 -4.24 3.21 -2.82
N GLY A 16 -3.76 4.45 -2.71
CA GLY A 16 -4.59 5.63 -2.57
C GLY A 16 -5.29 5.95 -3.89
N VAL A 17 -6.62 6.00 -3.91
CA VAL A 17 -7.39 6.25 -5.15
C VAL A 17 -7.15 7.65 -5.70
N ALA A 18 -6.99 8.65 -4.84
CA ALA A 18 -6.80 10.04 -5.24
C ALA A 18 -5.37 10.38 -5.66
N THR A 19 -4.37 9.70 -5.07
CA THR A 19 -2.94 9.98 -5.29
C THR A 19 -2.29 8.99 -6.25
N CYS A 20 -2.95 7.86 -6.53
CA CYS A 20 -2.42 6.71 -7.26
C CYS A 20 -1.15 6.07 -6.63
N LEU A 21 -0.74 6.51 -5.43
CA LEU A 21 0.42 5.98 -4.72
C LEU A 21 0.07 4.71 -3.94
N TYR A 22 1.02 3.80 -3.82
CA TYR A 22 0.95 2.63 -2.94
C TYR A 22 1.42 2.96 -1.53
N LEU A 23 0.79 2.35 -0.53
CA LEU A 23 1.25 2.40 0.85
C LEU A 23 2.45 1.45 1.02
N CYS A 24 3.61 2.03 1.25
CA CYS A 24 4.87 1.33 1.49
C CYS A 24 5.33 1.54 2.94
N MET A 25 6.29 0.72 3.37
CA MET A 25 6.91 0.80 4.68
C MET A 25 8.43 0.66 4.49
N ASP A 26 9.21 1.55 5.10
CA ASP A 26 10.67 1.47 5.07
C ASP A 26 11.21 0.48 6.13
N SER A 27 12.53 0.31 6.18
CA SER A 27 13.19 -0.57 7.16
C SER A 27 13.05 -0.10 8.61
N CYS A 28 12.73 1.18 8.84
CA CYS A 28 12.47 1.75 10.16
C CYS A 28 11.01 1.59 10.58
N GLY A 29 10.14 1.09 9.70
CA GLY A 29 8.70 0.94 9.93
C GLY A 29 7.89 2.20 9.60
N LEU A 30 8.49 3.22 8.99
CA LEU A 30 7.78 4.44 8.60
C LEU A 30 6.99 4.20 7.31
N LEU A 31 5.74 4.64 7.34
CA LEU A 31 4.83 4.54 6.19
C LEU A 31 5.07 5.69 5.22
N TYR A 32 5.10 5.37 3.93
CA TYR A 32 5.24 6.38 2.87
C TYR A 32 4.47 5.97 1.60
N GLY A 33 4.32 6.91 0.68
CA GLY A 33 3.69 6.68 -0.63
C GLY A 33 4.73 6.53 -1.74
N SER A 34 4.59 5.51 -2.59
CA SER A 34 5.41 5.29 -3.80
C SER A 34 4.60 4.95 -5.04
#